data_AF-A0A7Y0QX09-F1
#
_entry.id   AF-A0A7Y0QX09-F1
#
_cell.length_a   1.000
_cell.length_b   1.000
_cell.length_c   1.000
_cell.angle_alpha   90.00
_cell.angle_beta   90.00
_cell.angle_gamma   90.00
#
_symmetry.space_group_name_H-M   'P 1'
#
loop_
_entity.id
_entity.type
_entity.pdbx_description
1 polymer ?
#
loop_
_entity_poly.entity_id
_entity_poly.type
_entity_poly.pdbx_seq_one_letter_code
_entity_poly.pdbx_strand_id
1 'polypeptide(L)'
;MTTKSLIVVHGMGKHTEASVKQEVTDVLKTVFSRYDSLKQKNPLSEIEVSVFAYDKYFENYRKAIENRGNSDIVTALQAVSTKFGGLLPGAALEIAKLDQSITKDNMFTTHWLDVLLYRFSLMAEPIQLDLAKKIAAEVAEKGGPNVHVLGHSLGTSLLHDTLARLYGPEPMDVKLSTVRDKLSCVHMVANVSRLMQSFRKAGASEVRPALGCCTNFIQYRHKLDPIPQIKPFTPTNNGGWVTHKIWEDNYQLVEPSAVTSANVHGLGHYLLDPEVHLPLLRTVMGFRPRAAERKAAQVVFNGTTIQGKAEALQQAMEELELSKQSINNLLVAAKALKDMVESFGESF
;
A
#
# COMPACT_ATOMS: atom_id res chain seq x y z
N MET A 1 27.46 4.57 -9.27
CA MET A 1 26.49 4.88 -8.20
C MET A 1 25.74 3.60 -7.90
N THR A 2 25.56 3.25 -6.63
CA THR A 2 24.77 2.06 -6.23
C THR A 2 23.30 2.32 -6.55
N THR A 3 22.67 1.43 -7.32
CA THR A 3 21.23 1.49 -7.60
C THR A 3 20.45 1.36 -6.29
N LYS A 4 19.37 2.13 -6.17
CA LYS A 4 18.53 2.18 -4.95
C LYS A 4 17.50 1.05 -5.00
N SER A 5 17.33 0.35 -3.89
CA SER A 5 16.36 -0.74 -3.78
C SER A 5 15.04 -0.25 -3.20
N LEU A 6 13.94 -0.71 -3.79
CA LEU A 6 12.60 -0.57 -3.23
C LEU A 6 12.01 -1.98 -3.00
N ILE A 7 11.90 -2.37 -1.73
CA ILE A 7 11.25 -3.62 -1.31
C ILE A 7 9.77 -3.33 -1.07
N VAL A 8 8.90 -3.96 -1.85
CA VAL A 8 7.45 -3.80 -1.75
C VAL A 8 6.83 -5.00 -1.03
N VAL A 9 6.06 -4.73 0.00
CA VAL A 9 5.25 -5.70 0.76
C VAL A 9 3.78 -5.40 0.47
N HIS A 10 3.13 -6.28 -0.28
CA HIS A 10 1.76 -6.07 -0.77
C HIS A 10 0.70 -6.18 0.35
N GLY A 11 -0.53 -5.77 0.05
CA GLY A 11 -1.69 -5.91 0.95
C GLY A 11 -2.32 -7.30 0.93
N MET A 12 -3.50 -7.45 1.56
CA MET A 12 -4.25 -8.71 1.45
C MET A 12 -4.70 -8.95 0.00
N GLY A 13 -4.80 -10.19 -0.42
CA GLY A 13 -5.05 -10.50 -1.82
C GLY A 13 -4.60 -11.90 -2.23
N LYS A 14 -4.84 -12.25 -3.48
CA LYS A 14 -4.09 -13.31 -4.16
C LYS A 14 -3.05 -12.64 -5.04
N HIS A 15 -1.86 -12.48 -4.47
CA HIS A 15 -0.73 -11.80 -5.04
C HIS A 15 0.42 -12.77 -5.24
N THR A 16 0.95 -12.79 -6.45
CA THR A 16 2.24 -13.40 -6.74
C THR A 16 3.31 -12.32 -6.76
N GLU A 17 4.56 -12.69 -6.57
CA GLU A 17 5.67 -11.75 -6.71
C GLU A 17 5.65 -11.08 -8.10
N ALA A 18 5.37 -11.86 -9.14
CA ALA A 18 5.28 -11.38 -10.51
C ALA A 18 4.12 -10.40 -10.73
N SER A 19 2.92 -10.69 -10.20
CA SER A 19 1.74 -9.83 -10.41
C SER A 19 1.89 -8.47 -9.73
N VAL A 20 2.39 -8.43 -8.49
CA VAL A 20 2.63 -7.17 -7.77
C VAL A 20 3.77 -6.39 -8.41
N LYS A 21 4.85 -7.08 -8.82
CA LYS A 21 5.96 -6.43 -9.51
C LYS A 21 5.50 -5.80 -10.82
N GLN A 22 4.63 -6.50 -11.56
CA GLN A 22 4.03 -5.98 -12.79
C GLN A 22 3.16 -4.75 -12.51
N GLU A 23 2.26 -4.81 -11.52
CA GLU A 23 1.40 -3.68 -11.12
C GLU A 23 2.25 -2.43 -10.80
N VAL A 24 3.25 -2.57 -9.93
CA VAL A 24 4.14 -1.46 -9.54
C VAL A 24 4.90 -0.93 -10.75
N THR A 25 5.43 -1.82 -11.59
CA THR A 25 6.21 -1.44 -12.77
C THR A 25 5.36 -0.68 -13.78
N ASP A 26 4.13 -1.13 -14.05
CA ASP A 26 3.25 -0.51 -15.02
C ASP A 26 2.73 0.85 -14.55
N VAL A 27 2.47 0.98 -13.25
CA VAL A 27 2.17 2.29 -12.65
C VAL A 27 3.38 3.21 -12.76
N LEU A 28 4.60 2.74 -12.46
CA LEU A 28 5.81 3.56 -12.60
C LEU A 28 6.05 3.99 -14.05
N LYS A 29 5.81 3.13 -15.04
CA LYS A 29 5.88 3.51 -16.47
C LYS A 29 4.87 4.61 -16.79
N THR A 30 3.64 4.47 -16.28
CA THR A 30 2.57 5.48 -16.44
C THR A 30 2.94 6.80 -15.76
N VAL A 31 3.55 6.75 -14.59
CA VAL A 31 4.04 7.93 -13.88
C VAL A 31 5.18 8.58 -14.66
N PHE A 32 6.17 7.81 -15.12
CA PHE A 32 7.33 8.32 -15.86
C PHE A 32 6.92 9.00 -17.17
N SER A 33 5.92 8.48 -17.88
CA SER A 33 5.46 9.07 -19.13
C SER A 33 4.84 10.47 -18.97
N ARG A 34 4.39 10.84 -17.75
CA ARG A 34 3.83 12.16 -17.43
C ARG A 34 4.89 13.25 -17.23
N TYR A 35 6.16 12.88 -17.05
CA TYR A 35 7.24 13.81 -16.78
C TYR A 35 8.24 13.83 -17.93
N ASP A 36 8.45 14.99 -18.56
CA ASP A 36 9.37 15.14 -19.71
C ASP A 36 10.79 14.64 -19.43
N SER A 37 11.27 14.80 -18.20
CA SER A 37 12.59 14.35 -17.75
C SER A 37 12.68 12.85 -17.49
N LEU A 38 11.54 12.15 -17.37
CA LEU A 38 11.48 10.72 -17.10
C LEU A 38 10.90 9.90 -18.26
N LYS A 39 10.16 10.50 -19.19
CA LYS A 39 9.40 9.77 -20.23
C LYS A 39 10.25 8.91 -21.17
N GLN A 40 11.55 9.17 -21.26
CA GLN A 40 12.51 8.38 -22.04
C GLN A 40 13.31 7.37 -21.20
N LYS A 41 13.12 7.36 -19.87
CA LYS A 41 13.81 6.46 -18.95
C LYS A 41 12.98 5.22 -18.68
N ASN A 42 13.65 4.09 -18.48
CA ASN A 42 13.02 2.89 -17.97
C ASN A 42 13.01 2.95 -16.42
N PRO A 43 11.84 2.87 -15.74
CA PRO A 43 11.80 2.85 -14.29
C PRO A 43 12.71 1.78 -13.65
N LEU A 44 12.80 0.60 -14.28
CA LEU A 44 13.59 -0.52 -13.76
C LEU A 44 15.10 -0.36 -13.94
N SER A 45 15.57 0.60 -14.75
CA SER A 45 17.00 0.96 -14.79
C SER A 45 17.37 1.98 -13.72
N GLU A 46 16.38 2.65 -13.12
CA GLU A 46 16.59 3.70 -12.13
C GLU A 46 16.33 3.20 -10.70
N ILE A 47 15.40 2.24 -10.55
CA ILE A 47 14.96 1.70 -9.26
C ILE A 47 14.96 0.17 -9.33
N GLU A 48 15.64 -0.46 -8.40
CA GLU A 48 15.58 -1.91 -8.25
C GLU A 48 14.37 -2.29 -7.39
N VAL A 49 13.27 -2.63 -8.06
CA VAL A 49 12.03 -3.05 -7.41
C VAL A 49 12.08 -4.55 -7.13
N SER A 50 11.99 -4.92 -5.86
CA SER A 50 11.77 -6.30 -5.43
C SER A 50 10.49 -6.41 -4.61
N VAL A 51 9.80 -7.53 -4.71
CA VAL A 51 8.54 -7.77 -4.02
C VAL A 51 8.75 -8.87 -2.99
N PHE A 52 8.15 -8.72 -1.81
CA PHE A 52 8.02 -9.81 -0.85
C PHE A 52 6.59 -10.34 -0.88
N ALA A 53 6.41 -11.49 -1.52
CA ALA A 53 5.12 -12.16 -1.62
C ALA A 53 4.94 -13.17 -0.49
N TYR A 54 4.04 -12.87 0.46
CA TYR A 54 3.77 -13.73 1.62
C TYR A 54 2.56 -14.66 1.43
N ASP A 55 1.85 -14.58 0.31
CA ASP A 55 0.65 -15.41 0.12
C ASP A 55 0.95 -16.90 0.05
N LYS A 56 2.19 -17.28 -0.30
CA LYS A 56 2.64 -18.68 -0.26
C LYS A 56 2.44 -19.33 1.11
N TYR A 57 2.56 -18.58 2.21
CA TYR A 57 2.36 -19.13 3.55
C TYR A 57 0.88 -19.38 3.82
N PHE A 58 0.00 -18.48 3.39
CA PHE A 58 -1.44 -18.64 3.54
C PHE A 58 -2.00 -19.75 2.65
N GLU A 59 -1.54 -19.85 1.40
CA GLU A 59 -1.95 -20.93 0.50
C GLU A 59 -1.48 -22.30 1.01
N ASN A 60 -0.25 -22.40 1.51
CA ASN A 60 0.25 -23.66 2.09
C ASN A 60 -0.55 -24.04 3.35
N TYR A 61 -0.93 -23.05 4.17
CA TYR A 61 -1.76 -23.30 5.34
C TYR A 61 -3.18 -23.75 4.96
N ARG A 62 -3.82 -23.07 4.01
CA ARG A 62 -5.14 -23.45 3.47
C ARG A 62 -5.15 -24.90 3.00
N LYS A 63 -4.17 -25.26 2.15
CA LYS A 63 -4.01 -26.65 1.67
C LYS A 63 -3.79 -27.64 2.81
N ALA A 64 -3.01 -27.27 3.83
CA ALA A 64 -2.78 -28.13 4.98
C ALA A 64 -4.05 -28.37 5.80
N ILE A 65 -4.95 -27.39 5.90
CA ILE A 65 -6.25 -27.52 6.59
C ILE A 65 -7.25 -28.32 5.75
N GLU A 66 -7.36 -28.05 4.44
CA GLU A 66 -8.22 -28.82 3.54
C GLU A 66 -7.90 -30.32 3.63
N ASN A 67 -6.62 -30.66 3.80
CA ASN A 67 -6.16 -32.04 3.98
C ASN A 67 -6.43 -32.63 5.38
N ARG A 68 -6.77 -31.82 6.39
CA ARG A 68 -7.00 -32.24 7.80
C ARG A 68 -8.47 -32.21 8.23
N GLY A 69 -9.36 -31.67 7.42
CA GLY A 69 -10.77 -31.46 7.75
C GLY A 69 -11.00 -30.12 8.46
N ASN A 70 -12.09 -29.42 8.11
CA ASN A 70 -12.40 -28.00 8.40
C ASN A 70 -12.48 -27.56 9.88
N SER A 71 -12.11 -28.38 10.88
CA SER A 71 -12.27 -28.06 12.31
C SER A 71 -11.32 -26.99 12.84
N ASP A 72 -10.16 -26.79 12.20
CA ASP A 72 -9.12 -25.88 12.71
C ASP A 72 -9.39 -24.39 12.42
N ILE A 73 -10.04 -24.07 11.29
CA ILE A 73 -10.43 -22.68 10.95
C ILE A 73 -11.51 -22.18 11.91
N VAL A 74 -12.50 -23.02 12.21
CA VAL A 74 -13.58 -22.68 13.15
C VAL A 74 -13.01 -22.46 14.55
N THR A 75 -12.06 -23.29 14.98
CA THR A 75 -11.37 -23.14 16.27
C THR A 75 -10.53 -21.86 16.32
N ALA A 76 -9.81 -21.53 15.23
CA ALA A 76 -9.08 -20.27 15.12
C ALA A 76 -10.01 -19.05 15.17
N LEU A 77 -11.14 -19.09 14.46
CA LEU A 77 -12.19 -18.04 14.48
C LEU A 77 -12.84 -17.88 15.87
N GLN A 78 -13.10 -18.98 16.58
CA GLN A 78 -13.63 -18.96 17.94
C GLN A 78 -12.61 -18.39 18.95
N ALA A 79 -11.32 -18.69 18.78
CA ALA A 79 -10.26 -18.12 19.60
C ALA A 79 -10.14 -16.61 19.40
N VAL A 80 -10.38 -16.10 18.18
CA VAL A 80 -10.47 -14.66 17.88
C VAL A 80 -11.64 -14.03 18.62
N SER A 81 -12.84 -14.60 18.52
CA SER A 81 -14.04 -14.12 19.22
C SER A 81 -13.81 -13.99 20.75
N THR A 82 -13.15 -14.99 21.34
CA THR A 82 -12.91 -15.06 22.78
C THR A 82 -11.82 -14.07 23.25
N LYS A 83 -10.76 -13.85 22.45
CA LYS A 83 -9.66 -12.91 22.79
C LYS A 83 -10.03 -11.43 22.71
N PHE A 84 -11.09 -11.08 21.98
CA PHE A 84 -11.59 -9.69 21.85
C PHE A 84 -12.61 -9.27 22.91
N GLY A 85 -12.89 -10.10 23.92
CA GLY A 85 -13.52 -9.68 25.18
C GLY A 85 -14.66 -8.68 25.03
N GLY A 86 -15.70 -9.01 24.25
CA GLY A 86 -16.93 -8.21 24.19
C GLY A 86 -16.82 -6.81 23.57
N LEU A 87 -15.70 -6.43 22.93
CA LEU A 87 -15.52 -5.10 22.33
C LEU A 87 -16.25 -4.87 21.00
N LEU A 88 -16.88 -5.90 20.43
CA LEU A 88 -17.78 -5.79 19.29
C LEU A 88 -18.90 -6.84 19.41
N PRO A 89 -20.03 -6.53 20.09
CA PRO A 89 -21.20 -7.41 20.14
C PRO A 89 -21.73 -7.82 18.76
N GLY A 90 -21.34 -7.10 17.70
CA GLY A 90 -21.68 -7.40 16.30
C GLY A 90 -20.65 -8.23 15.51
N ALA A 91 -19.39 -8.34 15.92
CA ALA A 91 -18.36 -9.00 15.10
C ALA A 91 -18.51 -10.53 15.10
N ALA A 92 -18.86 -11.14 16.24
CA ALA A 92 -19.17 -12.57 16.29
C ALA A 92 -20.43 -12.90 15.46
N LEU A 93 -21.38 -11.98 15.38
CA LEU A 93 -22.61 -12.09 14.58
C LEU A 93 -22.36 -11.85 13.08
N GLU A 94 -21.44 -10.97 12.70
CA GLU A 94 -21.00 -10.80 11.31
C GLU A 94 -20.11 -11.96 10.83
N ILE A 95 -19.25 -12.49 11.69
CA ILE A 95 -18.44 -13.70 11.42
C ILE A 95 -19.36 -14.93 11.27
N ALA A 96 -20.42 -15.04 12.08
CA ALA A 96 -21.44 -16.09 11.93
C ALA A 96 -22.36 -15.89 10.71
N LYS A 97 -22.60 -14.64 10.27
CA LYS A 97 -23.28 -14.35 9.00
C LYS A 97 -22.39 -14.63 7.78
N LEU A 98 -21.08 -14.43 7.93
CA LEU A 98 -20.06 -14.86 6.96
C LEU A 98 -20.21 -16.37 6.72
N ASP A 99 -20.36 -17.18 7.78
CA ASP A 99 -20.56 -18.64 7.72
C ASP A 99 -21.76 -19.07 6.84
N GLN A 100 -22.83 -18.27 6.80
CA GLN A 100 -23.99 -18.52 5.92
C GLN A 100 -23.81 -18.00 4.48
N SER A 101 -22.88 -17.08 4.25
CA SER A 101 -22.53 -16.52 2.93
C SER A 101 -21.30 -17.17 2.27
N ILE A 102 -20.64 -18.10 2.98
CA ILE A 102 -19.44 -18.88 2.56
C ILE A 102 -19.61 -19.61 1.22
N THR A 103 -20.82 -19.70 0.67
CA THR A 103 -21.08 -20.40 -0.58
C THR A 103 -21.05 -19.55 -1.85
N LYS A 104 -20.88 -18.21 -1.81
CA LYS A 104 -21.02 -17.41 -3.06
C LYS A 104 -19.97 -16.36 -3.44
N ASP A 105 -19.08 -15.88 -2.58
CA ASP A 105 -18.07 -14.88 -3.00
C ASP A 105 -16.64 -15.18 -2.52
N ASN A 106 -15.76 -15.52 -3.48
CA ASN A 106 -14.39 -15.97 -3.26
C ASN A 106 -13.38 -14.87 -2.88
N MET A 107 -13.65 -13.60 -3.20
CA MET A 107 -12.69 -12.51 -2.93
C MET A 107 -12.77 -12.01 -1.49
N PHE A 108 -13.96 -11.57 -1.03
CA PHE A 108 -14.12 -11.01 0.32
C PHE A 108 -13.81 -12.02 1.44
N THR A 109 -14.17 -13.30 1.26
CA THR A 109 -13.92 -14.36 2.24
C THR A 109 -12.43 -14.71 2.38
N THR A 110 -11.69 -14.81 1.26
CA THR A 110 -10.25 -15.11 1.27
C THR A 110 -9.44 -13.99 1.92
N HIS A 111 -9.82 -12.74 1.63
CA HIS A 111 -9.09 -11.55 2.07
C HIS A 111 -9.19 -11.31 3.59
N TRP A 112 -10.39 -11.45 4.18
CA TRP A 112 -10.54 -11.39 5.64
C TRP A 112 -9.88 -12.57 6.36
N LEU A 113 -9.88 -13.76 5.75
CA LEU A 113 -9.18 -14.90 6.30
C LEU A 113 -7.67 -14.65 6.41
N ASP A 114 -7.04 -14.05 5.40
CA ASP A 114 -5.60 -13.71 5.45
C ASP A 114 -5.28 -12.73 6.61
N VAL A 115 -6.15 -11.75 6.85
CA VAL A 115 -6.02 -10.82 7.99
C VAL A 115 -6.08 -11.57 9.31
N LEU A 116 -7.02 -12.51 9.44
CA LEU A 116 -7.17 -13.32 10.65
C LEU A 116 -6.01 -14.30 10.84
N LEU A 117 -5.55 -14.95 9.77
CA LEU A 117 -4.41 -15.85 9.78
C LEU A 117 -3.14 -15.11 10.16
N TYR A 118 -2.85 -13.98 9.53
CA TYR A 118 -1.68 -13.18 9.90
C TYR A 118 -1.72 -12.76 11.38
N ARG A 119 -2.88 -12.31 11.84
CA ARG A 119 -3.00 -11.70 13.16
C ARG A 119 -3.07 -12.71 14.31
N PHE A 120 -3.71 -13.86 14.09
CA PHE A 120 -4.10 -14.78 15.16
C PHE A 120 -3.50 -16.19 15.02
N SER A 121 -2.77 -16.47 13.94
CA SER A 121 -2.03 -17.73 13.79
C SER A 121 -0.54 -17.57 14.10
N LEU A 122 0.14 -18.71 14.26
CA LEU A 122 1.60 -18.79 14.38
C LEU A 122 2.34 -18.44 13.08
N MET A 123 1.63 -18.10 11.98
CA MET A 123 2.25 -17.81 10.68
C MET A 123 2.92 -16.44 10.61
N ALA A 124 2.62 -15.52 11.53
CA ALA A 124 3.27 -14.21 11.53
C ALA A 124 4.80 -14.32 11.65
N GLU A 125 5.29 -15.24 12.50
CA GLU A 125 6.73 -15.39 12.75
C GLU A 125 7.55 -15.85 11.54
N PRO A 126 7.23 -16.97 10.86
CA PRO A 126 8.00 -17.39 9.69
C PRO A 126 7.97 -16.35 8.57
N ILE A 127 6.83 -15.67 8.37
CA ILE A 127 6.72 -14.58 7.39
C ILE A 127 7.64 -13.41 7.76
N GLN A 128 7.65 -12.99 9.03
CA GLN A 128 8.51 -11.91 9.52
C GLN A 128 9.99 -12.29 9.41
N LEU A 129 10.38 -13.53 9.71
CA LEU A 129 11.77 -13.99 9.60
C LEU A 129 12.27 -13.94 8.14
N ASP A 130 11.45 -14.36 7.18
CA ASP A 130 11.86 -14.34 5.77
C ASP A 130 11.89 -12.92 5.19
N LEU A 131 10.98 -12.03 5.62
CA LEU A 131 11.07 -10.61 5.28
C LEU A 131 12.31 -9.96 5.92
N ALA A 132 12.62 -10.29 7.17
CA ALA A 132 13.79 -9.78 7.88
C ALA A 132 15.10 -10.17 7.16
N LYS A 133 15.22 -11.44 6.75
CA LYS A 133 16.36 -11.93 5.97
C LYS A 133 16.51 -11.17 4.65
N LYS A 134 15.40 -10.95 3.94
CA LYS A 134 15.42 -10.17 2.68
C LYS A 134 15.89 -8.73 2.90
N ILE A 135 15.35 -8.03 3.90
CA ILE A 135 15.75 -6.65 4.22
C ILE A 135 17.22 -6.61 4.63
N ALA A 136 17.66 -7.50 5.51
CA ALA A 136 19.03 -7.53 5.99
C ALA A 136 20.04 -7.85 4.88
N ALA A 137 19.71 -8.75 3.95
CA ALA A 137 20.54 -9.03 2.78
C ALA A 137 20.72 -7.79 1.90
N GLU A 138 19.63 -7.09 1.59
CA GLU A 138 19.68 -5.84 0.81
C GLU A 138 20.51 -4.74 1.52
N VAL A 139 20.36 -4.62 2.84
CA VAL A 139 21.15 -3.67 3.63
C VAL A 139 22.62 -4.05 3.66
N ALA A 140 22.95 -5.34 3.77
CA ALA A 140 24.33 -5.82 3.74
C ALA A 140 24.99 -5.59 2.37
N GLU A 141 24.24 -5.79 1.28
CA GLU A 141 24.74 -5.63 -0.08
C GLU A 141 24.89 -4.16 -0.50
N LYS A 142 23.89 -3.32 -0.18
CA LYS A 142 23.78 -1.97 -0.75
C LYS A 142 23.97 -0.87 0.28
N GLY A 143 23.93 -1.19 1.57
CA GLY A 143 23.91 -0.22 2.67
C GLY A 143 22.53 0.37 2.91
N GLY A 144 22.18 0.56 4.18
CA GLY A 144 20.86 1.05 4.62
C GLY A 144 20.36 2.32 3.90
N PRO A 145 21.20 3.36 3.69
CA PRO A 145 20.80 4.58 2.97
C PRO A 145 20.44 4.38 1.49
N ASN A 146 20.66 3.18 0.93
CA ASN A 146 20.26 2.80 -0.42
C ASN A 146 19.03 1.87 -0.45
N VAL A 147 18.50 1.48 0.71
CA VAL A 147 17.35 0.57 0.85
C VAL A 147 16.12 1.34 1.30
N HIS A 148 15.04 1.17 0.55
CA HIS A 148 13.70 1.70 0.80
C HIS A 148 12.72 0.55 0.94
N VAL A 149 11.76 0.69 1.83
CA VAL A 149 10.70 -0.30 2.02
C VAL A 149 9.34 0.35 1.88
N LEU A 150 8.40 -0.34 1.25
CA LEU A 150 7.02 0.09 1.07
C LEU A 150 6.09 -1.02 1.50
N GLY A 151 5.27 -0.76 2.52
CA GLY A 151 4.15 -1.61 2.89
C GLY A 151 2.85 -1.05 2.34
N HIS A 152 1.96 -1.93 1.89
CA HIS A 152 0.59 -1.59 1.50
C HIS A 152 -0.42 -2.35 2.34
N SER A 153 -1.44 -1.67 2.88
CA SER A 153 -2.53 -2.30 3.63
C SER A 153 -2.00 -3.29 4.69
N LEU A 154 -2.44 -4.56 4.70
CA LEU A 154 -1.93 -5.60 5.61
C LEU A 154 -0.40 -5.68 5.64
N GLY A 155 0.26 -5.52 4.49
CA GLY A 155 1.71 -5.46 4.36
C GLY A 155 2.36 -4.36 5.21
N THR A 156 1.67 -3.28 5.56
CA THR A 156 2.17 -2.27 6.52
C THR A 156 2.32 -2.83 7.93
N SER A 157 1.43 -3.74 8.34
CA SER A 157 1.51 -4.36 9.68
C SER A 157 2.66 -5.36 9.72
N LEU A 158 2.77 -6.18 8.67
CA LEU A 158 3.89 -7.10 8.51
C LEU A 158 5.23 -6.39 8.45
N LEU A 159 5.32 -5.33 7.66
CA LEU A 159 6.55 -4.54 7.57
C LEU A 159 6.89 -3.90 8.91
N HIS A 160 5.91 -3.29 9.58
CA HIS A 160 6.12 -2.70 10.90
C HIS A 160 6.63 -3.72 11.91
N ASP A 161 5.95 -4.85 12.07
CA ASP A 161 6.31 -5.85 13.08
C ASP A 161 7.68 -6.49 12.77
N THR A 162 7.97 -6.74 11.48
CA THR A 162 9.30 -7.18 11.04
C THR A 162 10.38 -6.16 11.38
N LEU A 163 10.18 -4.87 11.08
CA LEU A 163 11.17 -3.82 11.37
C LEU A 163 11.37 -3.62 12.88
N ALA A 164 10.28 -3.65 13.66
CA ALA A 164 10.35 -3.56 15.12
C ALA A 164 11.19 -4.70 15.70
N ARG A 165 11.04 -5.93 15.20
CA ARG A 165 11.87 -7.05 15.62
C ARG A 165 13.31 -6.95 15.09
N LEU A 166 13.49 -6.56 13.84
CA LEU A 166 14.81 -6.52 13.19
C LEU A 166 15.75 -5.47 13.82
N TYR A 167 15.20 -4.34 14.26
CA TYR A 167 15.95 -3.23 14.86
C TYR A 167 15.81 -3.12 16.38
N GLY A 168 14.79 -3.76 16.97
CA GLY A 168 14.52 -3.73 18.40
C GLY A 168 15.27 -4.81 19.19
N PRO A 169 14.92 -5.01 20.48
CA PRO A 169 15.63 -5.94 21.36
C PRO A 169 15.20 -7.41 21.24
N GLU A 170 14.13 -7.73 20.50
CA GLU A 170 13.55 -9.08 20.46
C GLU A 170 14.44 -10.10 19.73
N PRO A 171 14.45 -11.39 20.10
CA PRO A 171 15.24 -12.38 19.37
C PRO A 171 14.87 -12.46 17.89
N MET A 172 15.89 -12.43 17.03
CA MET A 172 15.78 -12.62 15.59
C MET A 172 17.14 -13.11 15.06
N ASP A 173 17.14 -14.04 14.11
CA ASP A 173 18.36 -14.62 13.52
C ASP A 173 19.30 -13.56 12.93
N VAL A 174 18.72 -12.47 12.44
CA VAL A 174 19.44 -11.34 11.85
C VAL A 174 19.03 -10.06 12.56
N LYS A 175 20.00 -9.17 12.77
CA LYS A 175 19.82 -7.89 13.47
C LYS A 175 20.44 -6.74 12.71
N LEU A 176 19.73 -5.62 12.68
CA LEU A 176 20.21 -4.36 12.11
C LEU A 176 20.31 -3.29 13.19
N SER A 177 21.33 -2.45 13.07
CA SER A 177 21.57 -1.32 13.97
C SER A 177 20.73 -0.11 13.56
N THR A 178 20.02 0.50 14.52
CA THR A 178 19.39 1.82 14.36
C THR A 178 20.42 2.95 14.19
N VAL A 179 21.72 2.68 14.17
CA VAL A 179 22.76 3.70 13.93
C VAL A 179 23.41 3.51 12.56
N ARG A 180 23.87 2.29 12.25
CA ARG A 180 24.65 2.01 11.03
C ARG A 180 23.78 1.60 9.84
N ASP A 181 22.67 0.92 10.11
CA ASP A 181 21.96 0.13 9.11
C ASP A 181 20.62 0.76 8.73
N LYS A 182 20.39 2.03 9.11
CA LYS A 182 19.13 2.74 8.88
C LYS A 182 18.72 2.71 7.42
N LEU A 183 17.46 2.35 7.20
CA LEU A 183 16.80 2.48 5.91
C LEU A 183 16.68 3.94 5.51
N SER A 184 16.72 4.22 4.20
CA SER A 184 16.54 5.57 3.69
C SER A 184 15.11 6.08 3.90
N CYS A 185 14.11 5.25 3.59
CA CYS A 185 12.71 5.58 3.80
C CYS A 185 11.84 4.36 4.06
N VAL A 186 10.89 4.51 4.98
CA VAL A 186 9.78 3.58 5.21
C VAL A 186 8.51 4.24 4.70
N HIS A 187 7.91 3.64 3.68
CA HIS A 187 6.65 4.06 3.06
C HIS A 187 5.50 3.18 3.54
N MET A 188 4.45 3.79 4.09
CA MET A 188 3.30 3.09 4.64
C MET A 188 2.02 3.52 3.91
N VAL A 189 1.65 2.79 2.87
CA VAL A 189 0.47 3.05 2.02
C VAL A 189 -0.74 2.34 2.62
N ALA A 190 -1.85 3.06 2.83
CA ALA A 190 -3.05 2.53 3.49
C ALA A 190 -2.70 1.86 4.85
N ASN A 191 -2.01 2.60 5.71
CA ASN A 191 -1.39 2.06 6.93
C ASN A 191 -2.40 1.53 7.96
N VAL A 192 -2.37 0.21 8.20
CA VAL A 192 -3.17 -0.48 9.22
C VAL A 192 -2.33 -1.05 10.38
N SER A 193 -1.04 -0.71 10.47
CA SER A 193 -0.15 -1.20 11.56
C SER A 193 -0.68 -0.93 12.97
N ARG A 194 -1.32 0.21 13.23
CA ARG A 194 -1.96 0.49 14.53
C ARG A 194 -3.24 -0.30 14.75
N LEU A 195 -4.03 -0.52 13.69
CA LEU A 195 -5.22 -1.36 13.74
C LEU A 195 -4.84 -2.80 14.13
N MET A 196 -3.77 -3.30 13.51
CA MET A 196 -3.28 -4.67 13.65
C MET A 196 -2.19 -4.83 14.73
N GLN A 197 -1.90 -3.79 15.54
CA GLN A 197 -0.77 -3.79 16.47
C GLN A 197 -0.84 -4.97 17.44
N SER A 198 0.25 -5.72 17.60
CA SER A 198 0.39 -6.85 18.52
C SER A 198 0.94 -6.39 19.88
N PHE A 199 1.93 -7.10 20.40
CA PHE A 199 2.59 -6.77 21.67
C PHE A 199 3.35 -5.44 21.58
N ARG A 200 3.89 -5.10 20.39
CA ARG A 200 4.54 -3.80 20.14
C ARG A 200 3.53 -2.78 19.66
N LYS A 201 3.42 -1.68 20.40
CA LYS A 201 2.62 -0.53 20.00
C LYS A 201 3.33 0.19 18.86
N ALA A 202 2.62 0.48 17.78
CA ALA A 202 3.19 1.15 16.61
C ALA A 202 3.84 2.51 16.94
N GLY A 203 3.30 3.23 17.93
CA GLY A 203 3.86 4.52 18.37
C GLY A 203 5.02 4.44 19.36
N ALA A 204 5.44 3.24 19.78
CA ALA A 204 6.50 3.04 20.77
C ALA A 204 7.61 2.11 20.30
N SER A 205 7.59 1.70 19.02
CA SER A 205 8.60 0.83 18.43
C SER A 205 9.79 1.63 17.86
N GLU A 206 10.80 0.89 17.43
CA GLU A 206 11.96 1.38 16.69
C GLU A 206 11.58 1.81 15.26
N VAL A 207 10.33 1.58 14.82
CA VAL A 207 9.83 1.95 13.51
C VAL A 207 9.44 3.43 13.48
N ARG A 208 10.47 4.29 13.47
CA ARG A 208 10.37 5.75 13.46
C ARG A 208 11.61 6.37 12.83
N PRO A 209 11.55 7.65 12.41
CA PRO A 209 12.73 8.34 11.92
C PRO A 209 13.71 8.68 13.07
N ALA A 210 14.90 9.17 12.70
CA ALA A 210 15.98 9.52 13.62
C ALA A 210 16.45 8.35 14.49
N LEU A 211 16.12 8.28 15.78
CA LEU A 211 16.62 7.23 16.69
C LEU A 211 16.07 5.82 16.36
N GLY A 212 15.18 5.70 15.38
CA GLY A 212 14.64 4.43 14.90
C GLY A 212 15.35 3.87 13.65
N CYS A 213 14.64 3.00 12.94
CA CYS A 213 15.17 2.18 11.86
C CYS A 213 15.28 2.89 10.51
N CYS A 214 14.84 4.15 10.40
CA CYS A 214 14.79 4.85 9.11
C CYS A 214 15.20 6.31 9.21
N THR A 215 15.58 6.87 8.06
CA THR A 215 15.80 8.32 7.94
C THR A 215 14.48 9.03 7.77
N ASN A 216 13.64 8.58 6.85
CA ASN A 216 12.32 9.17 6.59
C ASN A 216 11.20 8.16 6.81
N PHE A 217 10.06 8.64 7.31
CA PHE A 217 8.84 7.86 7.49
C PHE A 217 7.67 8.57 6.83
N ILE A 218 7.13 8.00 5.76
CA ILE A 218 6.05 8.62 4.98
C ILE A 218 4.82 7.71 5.02
N GLN A 219 3.69 8.29 5.42
CA GLN A 219 2.40 7.63 5.39
C GLN A 219 1.54 8.18 4.26
N TYR A 220 0.78 7.31 3.62
CA TYR A 220 -0.18 7.67 2.60
C TYR A 220 -1.55 7.14 3.01
N ARG A 221 -2.53 8.03 3.14
CA ARG A 221 -3.89 7.69 3.56
C ARG A 221 -4.90 8.42 2.70
N HIS A 222 -5.47 7.71 1.73
CA HIS A 222 -6.48 8.29 0.88
C HIS A 222 -7.72 8.65 1.71
N LYS A 223 -8.27 9.85 1.51
CA LYS A 223 -9.37 10.36 2.33
C LYS A 223 -10.65 9.52 2.25
N LEU A 224 -10.84 8.84 1.11
CA LEU A 224 -11.99 7.97 0.85
C LEU A 224 -11.70 6.48 1.03
N ASP A 225 -10.48 6.11 1.43
CA ASP A 225 -10.17 4.71 1.75
C ASP A 225 -10.60 4.42 3.21
N PRO A 226 -11.63 3.59 3.45
CA PRO A 226 -12.18 3.38 4.78
C PRO A 226 -11.29 2.50 5.68
N ILE A 227 -10.47 1.64 5.09
CA ILE A 227 -9.68 0.63 5.82
C ILE A 227 -8.67 1.28 6.80
N PRO A 228 -7.80 2.21 6.37
CA PRO A 228 -6.83 2.85 7.27
C PRO A 228 -7.46 3.84 8.27
N GLN A 229 -8.77 4.14 8.16
CA GLN A 229 -9.47 5.13 9.00
C GLN A 229 -10.03 4.56 10.30
N ILE A 230 -10.18 3.23 10.42
CA ILE A 230 -10.82 2.58 11.59
C ILE A 230 -10.01 2.82 12.87
N LYS A 231 -8.68 2.69 12.79
CA LYS A 231 -7.76 2.94 13.92
C LYS A 231 -6.41 3.45 13.39
N PRO A 232 -6.37 4.69 12.91
CA PRO A 232 -5.25 5.19 12.12
C PRO A 232 -4.00 5.38 12.98
N PHE A 233 -2.83 5.11 12.40
CA PHE A 233 -1.57 5.54 13.01
C PHE A 233 -1.42 7.05 12.87
N THR A 234 -1.73 7.75 13.96
CA THR A 234 -1.71 9.21 14.09
C THR A 234 -0.76 9.62 15.22
N PRO A 235 0.56 9.53 15.00
CA PRO A 235 1.48 10.13 15.95
C PRO A 235 1.24 11.65 15.99
N THR A 236 1.67 12.34 17.04
CA THR A 236 1.44 13.78 17.21
C THR A 236 2.77 14.52 17.34
N ASN A 237 2.81 15.76 16.88
CA ASN A 237 3.97 16.64 17.03
C ASN A 237 4.05 17.24 18.45
N ASN A 238 4.17 16.37 19.46
CA ASN A 238 4.24 16.76 20.88
C ASN A 238 5.57 16.34 21.55
N GLY A 239 6.56 15.94 20.76
CA GLY A 239 7.83 15.42 21.25
C GLY A 239 7.81 13.97 21.74
N GLY A 240 6.63 13.34 21.85
CA GLY A 240 6.48 12.00 22.44
C GLY A 240 6.89 10.85 21.52
N TRP A 241 6.60 10.93 20.21
CA TRP A 241 7.01 9.91 19.25
C TRP A 241 8.41 10.17 18.71
N VAL A 242 8.63 11.40 18.25
CA VAL A 242 9.91 11.98 17.82
C VAL A 242 9.95 13.46 18.24
N THR A 243 11.13 14.06 18.28
CA THR A 243 11.26 15.50 18.58
C THR A 243 10.61 16.35 17.48
N HIS A 244 10.24 17.59 17.80
CA HIS A 244 9.61 18.51 16.85
C HIS A 244 10.42 18.70 15.56
N LYS A 245 11.74 18.84 15.68
CA LYS A 245 12.62 18.95 14.51
C LYS A 245 12.57 17.72 13.61
N ILE A 246 12.63 16.53 14.19
CA ILE A 246 12.57 15.27 13.42
C ILE A 246 11.17 15.07 12.81
N TRP A 247 10.12 15.51 13.50
CA TRP A 247 8.77 15.51 12.95
C TRP A 247 8.71 16.32 11.66
N GLU A 248 9.20 17.55 11.68
CA GLU A 248 9.17 18.46 10.52
C GLU A 248 10.08 18.00 9.38
N ASP A 249 11.27 17.48 9.70
CA ASP A 249 12.29 17.15 8.71
C ASP A 249 12.09 15.75 8.08
N ASN A 250 11.51 14.79 8.82
CA ASN A 250 11.59 13.36 8.47
C ASN A 250 10.27 12.59 8.52
N TYR A 251 9.18 13.18 9.01
CA TYR A 251 7.86 12.58 8.97
C TYR A 251 6.94 13.32 8.00
N GLN A 252 6.18 12.55 7.21
CA GLN A 252 5.15 13.11 6.35
C GLN A 252 3.90 12.24 6.37
N LEU A 253 2.73 12.87 6.54
CA LEU A 253 1.43 12.28 6.24
C LEU A 253 0.92 12.91 4.93
N VAL A 254 0.65 12.07 3.94
CA VAL A 254 0.06 12.46 2.66
C VAL A 254 -1.38 11.94 2.62
N GLU A 255 -2.33 12.82 2.34
CA GLU A 255 -3.76 12.49 2.34
C GLU A 255 -4.41 12.81 0.99
N PRO A 256 -4.13 12.00 -0.05
CA PRO A 256 -4.71 12.22 -1.37
C PRO A 256 -6.23 12.04 -1.33
N SER A 257 -6.93 12.69 -2.26
CA SER A 257 -8.38 12.60 -2.39
C SER A 257 -8.87 12.33 -3.80
N ALA A 258 -7.98 12.29 -4.78
CA ALA A 258 -8.34 12.09 -6.17
C ALA A 258 -8.71 10.63 -6.45
N VAL A 259 -9.90 10.42 -7.02
CA VAL A 259 -10.40 9.09 -7.37
C VAL A 259 -10.16 8.84 -8.85
N THR A 260 -9.36 7.83 -9.20
CA THR A 260 -9.12 7.41 -10.60
C THR A 260 -9.73 6.04 -10.90
N SER A 261 -10.18 5.31 -9.88
CA SER A 261 -10.83 4.01 -9.99
C SER A 261 -11.72 3.74 -8.79
N ALA A 262 -12.66 2.79 -8.91
CA ALA A 262 -13.52 2.36 -7.80
C ALA A 262 -12.72 1.83 -6.59
N ASN A 263 -11.61 1.13 -6.84
CA ASN A 263 -10.75 0.60 -5.78
C ASN A 263 -9.70 1.64 -5.33
N VAL A 264 -10.13 2.62 -4.54
CA VAL A 264 -9.26 3.63 -3.91
C VAL A 264 -8.31 3.06 -2.85
N HIS A 265 -8.48 1.80 -2.46
CA HIS A 265 -7.58 1.10 -1.55
C HIS A 265 -6.39 0.45 -2.27
N GLY A 266 -6.48 0.25 -3.60
CA GLY A 266 -5.47 -0.47 -4.37
C GLY A 266 -4.12 0.23 -4.41
N LEU A 267 -3.02 -0.52 -4.35
CA LEU A 267 -1.67 0.04 -4.37
C LEU A 267 -1.43 0.88 -5.63
N GLY A 268 -1.82 0.37 -6.80
CA GLY A 268 -1.70 1.10 -8.05
C GLY A 268 -2.49 2.40 -8.08
N HIS A 269 -3.67 2.47 -7.46
CA HIS A 269 -4.46 3.71 -7.34
C HIS A 269 -3.67 4.77 -6.56
N TYR A 270 -3.14 4.42 -5.39
CA TYR A 270 -2.28 5.32 -4.61
C TYR A 270 -1.06 5.78 -5.42
N LEU A 271 -0.33 4.85 -6.04
CA LEU A 271 0.92 5.15 -6.74
C LEU A 271 0.73 5.97 -8.02
N LEU A 272 -0.50 6.09 -8.56
CA LEU A 272 -0.79 6.97 -9.69
C LEU A 272 -0.94 8.44 -9.27
N ASP A 273 -1.20 8.71 -8.00
CA ASP A 273 -1.46 10.07 -7.50
C ASP A 273 -0.15 10.87 -7.33
N PRO A 274 -0.01 12.07 -7.94
CA PRO A 274 1.14 12.95 -7.76
C PRO A 274 1.48 13.29 -6.31
N GLU A 275 0.52 13.33 -5.41
CA GLU A 275 0.79 13.51 -3.98
C GLU A 275 1.52 12.32 -3.37
N VAL A 276 1.36 11.13 -3.93
CA VAL A 276 1.99 9.88 -3.45
C VAL A 276 3.31 9.60 -4.17
N HIS A 277 3.32 9.58 -5.50
CA HIS A 277 4.50 9.16 -6.25
C HIS A 277 5.62 10.20 -6.22
N LEU A 278 5.33 11.51 -6.07
CA LEU A 278 6.39 12.51 -6.01
C LEU A 278 7.25 12.39 -4.73
N PRO A 279 6.68 12.24 -3.52
CA PRO A 279 7.47 11.90 -2.34
C PRO A 279 8.26 10.60 -2.50
N LEU A 280 7.66 9.55 -3.08
CA LEU A 280 8.33 8.27 -3.33
C LEU A 280 9.53 8.40 -4.27
N LEU A 281 9.35 9.01 -5.44
CA LEU A 281 10.45 9.19 -6.41
C LEU A 281 11.52 10.16 -5.89
N ARG A 282 11.13 11.13 -5.06
CA ARG A 282 12.08 12.02 -4.40
C ARG A 282 12.98 11.26 -3.44
N THR A 283 12.43 10.38 -2.61
CA THR A 283 13.24 9.63 -1.65
C THR A 283 14.08 8.57 -2.34
N VAL A 284 13.51 7.83 -3.29
CA VAL A 284 14.17 6.70 -3.94
C VAL A 284 15.25 7.15 -4.93
N MET A 285 14.95 8.11 -5.81
CA MET A 285 15.87 8.50 -6.90
C MET A 285 16.23 9.99 -6.89
N GLY A 286 15.85 10.74 -5.86
CA GLY A 286 16.16 12.18 -5.78
C GLY A 286 15.34 13.04 -6.76
N PHE A 287 14.29 12.48 -7.38
CA PHE A 287 13.55 13.17 -8.44
C PHE A 287 12.81 14.40 -7.91
N ARG A 288 13.04 15.55 -8.56
CA ARG A 288 12.40 16.84 -8.27
C ARG A 288 12.03 17.51 -9.59
N PRO A 289 10.80 17.32 -10.11
CA PRO A 289 10.41 17.93 -11.37
C PRO A 289 10.39 19.45 -11.27
N ARG A 290 10.59 20.12 -12.41
CA ARG A 290 10.43 21.58 -12.48
C ARG A 290 8.95 21.94 -12.29
N ALA A 291 8.66 23.16 -11.87
CA ALA A 291 7.28 23.61 -11.61
C ALA A 291 6.36 23.45 -12.84
N ALA A 292 6.84 23.79 -14.03
CA ALA A 292 6.09 23.63 -15.28
C ALA A 292 5.79 22.17 -15.62
N GLU A 293 6.79 21.29 -15.48
CA GLU A 293 6.67 19.85 -15.71
C GLU A 293 5.70 19.21 -14.70
N ARG A 294 5.79 19.60 -13.42
CA ARG A 294 4.84 19.18 -12.38
C ARG A 294 3.41 19.61 -12.71
N LYS A 295 3.21 20.84 -13.18
CA LYS A 295 1.89 21.35 -13.59
C LYS A 295 1.33 20.56 -14.77
N ALA A 296 2.14 20.29 -15.80
CA ALA A 296 1.73 19.49 -16.94
C ALA A 296 1.34 18.06 -16.53
N ALA A 297 2.16 17.40 -15.71
CA ALA A 297 1.85 16.07 -15.18
C ALA A 297 0.56 16.05 -14.35
N GLN A 298 0.30 17.10 -13.57
CA GLN A 298 -0.93 17.23 -12.79
C GLN A 298 -2.17 17.35 -13.69
N VAL A 299 -2.09 18.10 -14.80
CA VAL A 299 -3.19 18.21 -15.77
C VAL A 299 -3.51 16.84 -16.37
N VAL A 300 -2.48 16.08 -16.79
CA VAL A 300 -2.65 14.72 -17.31
C VAL A 300 -3.29 13.80 -16.27
N PHE A 301 -2.84 13.86 -15.01
CA PHE A 301 -3.44 13.08 -13.93
C PHE A 301 -4.90 13.46 -13.67
N ASN A 302 -5.22 14.76 -13.59
CA ASN A 302 -6.58 15.22 -13.33
C ASN A 302 -7.56 14.70 -14.38
N GLY A 303 -7.17 14.63 -15.66
CA GLY A 303 -7.97 14.04 -16.73
C GLY A 303 -8.26 12.53 -16.57
N THR A 304 -7.53 11.83 -15.70
CA THR A 304 -7.79 10.41 -15.38
C THR A 304 -8.72 10.22 -14.18
N THR A 305 -9.01 11.28 -13.43
CA THR A 305 -9.89 11.23 -12.25
C THR A 305 -11.36 11.14 -12.67
N ILE A 306 -12.21 10.60 -11.80
CA ILE A 306 -13.68 10.56 -12.01
C ILE A 306 -14.20 11.99 -12.23
N GLN A 307 -13.74 12.95 -11.42
CA GLN A 307 -14.10 14.36 -11.58
C GLN A 307 -13.68 14.89 -12.95
N GLY A 308 -12.42 14.70 -13.35
CA GLY A 308 -11.94 15.17 -14.64
C GLY A 308 -12.63 14.51 -15.84
N LYS A 309 -13.00 13.22 -15.72
CA LYS A 309 -13.82 12.52 -16.71
C LYS A 309 -15.23 13.10 -16.80
N ALA A 310 -15.87 13.40 -15.66
CA ALA A 310 -17.19 14.02 -15.62
C ALA A 310 -17.17 15.43 -16.22
N GLU A 311 -16.16 16.24 -15.89
CA GLU A 311 -15.94 17.57 -16.48
C GLU A 311 -15.72 17.48 -18.01
N ALA A 312 -14.92 16.52 -18.48
CA ALA A 312 -14.71 16.28 -19.91
C ALA A 312 -15.99 15.84 -20.64
N LEU A 313 -16.82 14.99 -20.02
CA LEU A 313 -18.12 14.60 -20.56
C LEU A 313 -19.06 15.80 -20.64
N GLN A 314 -19.12 16.62 -19.59
CA GLN A 314 -19.93 17.84 -19.59
C GLN A 314 -19.51 18.77 -20.72
N GLN A 315 -18.21 19.03 -20.86
CA GLN A 315 -17.69 19.88 -21.93
C GLN A 315 -18.00 19.30 -23.32
N ALA A 316 -17.81 17.99 -23.52
CA ALA A 316 -18.13 17.33 -24.79
C ALA A 316 -19.63 17.41 -25.12
N MET A 317 -20.50 17.43 -24.10
CA MET A 317 -21.93 17.62 -24.27
C MET A 317 -22.33 19.07 -24.57
N GLU A 318 -21.62 20.06 -24.01
CA GLU A 318 -21.84 21.48 -24.30
C GLU A 318 -21.38 21.85 -25.73
N GLU A 319 -20.30 21.22 -26.21
CA GLU A 319 -19.76 21.41 -27.57
C GLU A 319 -20.55 20.68 -28.69
N LEU A 320 -21.60 19.94 -28.32
CA LEU A 320 -22.48 19.24 -29.24
C LEU A 320 -23.46 20.22 -29.93
N GLU A 321 -22.95 21.04 -30.85
CA GLU A 321 -23.79 21.78 -31.79
C GLU A 321 -24.34 20.85 -32.89
N LEU A 322 -25.64 20.96 -33.19
CA LEU A 322 -26.34 20.24 -34.26
C LEU A 322 -25.90 20.76 -35.66
N SER A 323 -24.70 20.39 -36.11
CA SER A 323 -24.19 20.62 -37.48
C SER A 323 -23.54 19.35 -38.04
N LYS A 324 -23.03 19.30 -39.28
CA LYS A 324 -22.32 18.09 -39.80
C LYS A 324 -21.06 17.70 -39.00
N GLN A 325 -20.52 18.60 -38.17
CA GLN A 325 -19.47 18.31 -37.19
C GLN A 325 -19.96 17.44 -36.02
N SER A 326 -21.29 17.33 -35.83
CA SER A 326 -21.96 16.67 -34.71
C SER A 326 -21.65 15.17 -34.58
N ILE A 327 -21.32 14.47 -35.66
CA ILE A 327 -20.99 13.03 -35.60
C ILE A 327 -19.66 12.82 -34.86
N ASN A 328 -18.65 13.66 -35.11
CA ASN A 328 -17.38 13.57 -34.39
C ASN A 328 -17.54 13.97 -32.92
N ASN A 329 -18.30 15.03 -32.64
CA ASN A 329 -18.55 15.48 -31.26
C ASN A 329 -19.36 14.43 -30.48
N LEU A 330 -20.30 13.75 -31.14
CA LEU A 330 -21.05 12.63 -30.57
C LEU A 330 -20.15 11.43 -30.25
N LEU A 331 -19.19 11.10 -31.11
CA LEU A 331 -18.22 10.02 -30.85
C LEU A 331 -17.29 10.36 -29.67
N VAL A 332 -16.88 11.62 -29.54
CA VAL A 332 -16.10 12.10 -28.38
C VAL A 332 -16.91 12.00 -27.10
N ALA A 333 -18.16 12.45 -27.10
CA ALA A 333 -19.06 12.35 -25.95
C ALA A 333 -19.37 10.89 -25.58
N ALA A 334 -19.63 10.02 -26.56
CA ALA A 334 -19.85 8.59 -26.34
C ALA A 334 -18.63 7.90 -25.72
N LYS A 335 -17.42 8.27 -26.17
CA LYS A 335 -16.18 7.78 -25.57
C LYS A 335 -16.01 8.30 -24.14
N ALA A 336 -16.24 9.58 -23.88
CA ALA A 336 -16.13 10.15 -22.54
C ALA A 336 -17.13 9.50 -21.56
N LEU A 337 -18.35 9.22 -22.01
CA LEU A 337 -19.37 8.49 -21.24
C LEU A 337 -18.90 7.06 -20.93
N LYS A 338 -18.42 6.34 -21.95
CA LYS A 338 -17.86 4.99 -21.77
C LYS A 338 -16.73 5.00 -20.74
N ASP A 339 -15.75 5.90 -20.89
CA ASP A 339 -14.59 6.00 -19.99
C ASP A 339 -15.00 6.34 -18.55
N MET A 340 -16.10 7.09 -18.36
CA MET A 340 -16.68 7.38 -17.05
C MET A 340 -17.36 6.15 -16.44
N VAL A 341 -18.21 5.45 -17.19
CA VAL A 341 -18.90 4.24 -16.73
C VAL A 341 -17.90 3.14 -16.36
N GLU A 342 -16.89 2.90 -17.21
CA GLU A 342 -15.81 1.95 -16.91
C GLU A 342 -15.02 2.32 -15.64
N SER A 343 -14.94 3.61 -15.27
CA SER A 343 -14.27 4.03 -14.03
C SER A 343 -14.99 3.61 -12.75
N PHE A 344 -16.30 3.36 -12.84
CA PHE A 344 -17.12 2.78 -11.77
C PHE A 344 -17.05 1.25 -11.74
N GLY A 345 -16.31 0.62 -12.66
CA GLY A 345 -16.21 -0.84 -12.76
C GLY A 345 -17.36 -1.49 -13.54
N GLU A 346 -18.15 -0.69 -14.25
CA GLU A 346 -19.24 -1.16 -15.10
C GLU A 346 -18.74 -1.42 -16.53
N SER A 347 -19.25 -2.47 -17.19
CA SER A 347 -18.98 -2.73 -18.60
C SER A 347 -20.04 -2.05 -19.46
N PHE A 348 -19.61 -1.32 -20.49
CA PHE A 348 -20.48 -0.63 -21.45
C PHE A 348 -21.05 -1.55 -22.53
#